data_AF-A0A9E0CKA1-F1
#
_entry.id   AF-A0A9E0CKA1-F1
#
_cell.length_a   1.000
_cell.length_b   1.000
_cell.length_c   1.000
_cell.angle_alpha   90.00
_cell.angle_beta   90.00
_cell.angle_gamma   90.00
#
_symmetry.space_group_name_H-M   'P 1'
#
loop_
_entity.id
_entity.type
_entity.pdbx_description
1 polymer ?
#
loop_
_entity_poly.entity_id
_entity_poly.type
_entity_poly.pdbx_seq_one_letter_code
_entity_poly.pdbx_strand_id
1 'polypeptide(L)'
;VNTRDIADVNKELRKYSEKGFDDVFIFAPNEEMVTYGVKMLAFDGCLNFFSGPADQEFSSRVNFYNIHYNSTHFVGTSGGNTEDMKQSIELIESKTVNVAKIATHILGLDHAVETTKALPELEGSKKIVYTHKKFPLTEVDKFDENSDDEYIRELKSIVERNGNLWSAEAERYFIQNAPEI
;
A
#
# COMPACT_ATOMS: atom_id res chain seq x y z
N VAL A 1 4.72 -13.90 -1.61
CA VAL A 1 5.58 -14.42 -2.70
C VAL A 1 5.67 -13.33 -3.75
N ASN A 2 6.87 -12.97 -4.23
CA ASN A 2 6.99 -12.10 -5.39
C ASN A 2 6.83 -12.96 -6.65
N THR A 3 5.82 -12.66 -7.46
CA THR A 3 5.42 -13.48 -8.62
C THR A 3 5.95 -12.98 -9.96
N ARG A 4 6.79 -11.93 -9.97
CA ARG A 4 7.27 -11.25 -11.19
C ARG A 4 7.87 -12.20 -12.22
N ASP A 5 8.70 -13.15 -11.78
CA ASP A 5 9.44 -14.06 -12.67
C ASP A 5 8.87 -15.49 -12.67
N ILE A 6 7.62 -15.66 -12.23
CA ILE A 6 6.98 -16.97 -12.08
C ILE A 6 6.09 -17.25 -13.29
N ALA A 7 6.46 -18.26 -14.08
CA ALA A 7 5.72 -18.62 -15.30
C ALA A 7 4.29 -19.14 -15.05
N ASP A 8 4.07 -19.86 -13.94
CA ASP A 8 2.73 -20.33 -13.54
C ASP A 8 2.41 -19.86 -12.12
N VAL A 9 1.93 -18.61 -12.03
CA VAL A 9 1.55 -17.96 -10.77
C VAL A 9 0.49 -18.76 -10.01
N ASN A 10 -0.47 -19.38 -10.73
CA ASN A 10 -1.53 -20.15 -10.11
C ASN A 10 -1.00 -21.40 -9.42
N LYS A 11 -0.14 -22.16 -10.09
CA LYS A 11 0.49 -23.36 -9.52
C LYS A 11 1.34 -23.01 -8.31
N GLU A 12 2.06 -21.88 -8.35
CA GLU A 12 2.87 -21.46 -7.20
C GLU A 12 1.99 -21.11 -5.99
N LEU A 13 0.97 -20.28 -6.19
CA LEU A 13 0.13 -19.84 -5.06
C LEU A 13 -0.78 -20.95 -4.53
N ARG A 14 -1.14 -21.95 -5.35
CA ARG A 14 -1.86 -23.16 -4.91
C ARG A 14 -1.09 -24.00 -3.89
N LYS A 15 0.24 -23.85 -3.78
CA LYS A 15 1.01 -24.53 -2.73
C LYS A 15 0.64 -24.07 -1.31
N TYR A 16 0.04 -22.88 -1.18
CA TYR A 16 -0.37 -22.32 0.10
C TYR A 16 -1.82 -22.67 0.47
N SER A 17 -2.60 -23.21 -0.46
CA SER A 17 -3.94 -23.73 -0.19
C SER A 17 -4.35 -24.79 -1.20
N GLU A 18 -4.53 -26.02 -0.70
CA GLU A 18 -4.98 -27.16 -1.51
C GLU A 18 -6.39 -26.96 -2.08
N LYS A 19 -7.27 -26.30 -1.33
CA LYS A 19 -8.68 -26.05 -1.71
C LYS A 19 -8.86 -24.75 -2.48
N GLY A 20 -7.85 -23.88 -2.46
CA GLY A 20 -7.91 -22.51 -2.97
C GLY A 20 -8.24 -21.48 -1.90
N PHE A 21 -8.49 -20.24 -2.31
CA PHE A 21 -8.65 -19.11 -1.41
C PHE A 21 -10.12 -18.72 -1.32
N ASP A 22 -10.59 -18.53 -0.08
CA ASP A 22 -11.96 -18.08 0.19
C ASP A 22 -12.15 -16.63 -0.28
N ASP A 23 -11.11 -15.81 -0.17
CA ASP A 23 -11.12 -14.43 -0.65
C ASP A 23 -9.89 -14.14 -1.53
N VAL A 24 -10.13 -13.53 -2.69
CA VAL A 24 -9.07 -13.04 -3.57
C VAL A 24 -9.29 -11.55 -3.88
N PHE A 25 -8.32 -10.73 -3.51
CA PHE A 25 -8.36 -9.28 -3.73
C PHE A 25 -7.49 -8.89 -4.93
N ILE A 26 -8.08 -8.19 -5.88
CA ILE A 26 -7.39 -7.63 -7.05
C ILE A 26 -7.23 -6.12 -6.85
N PHE A 27 -5.97 -5.68 -6.82
CA PHE A 27 -5.57 -4.27 -6.61
C PHE A 27 -5.00 -3.60 -7.87
N ALA A 28 -4.80 -4.35 -8.95
CA ALA A 28 -4.38 -3.81 -10.26
C ALA A 28 -5.42 -4.15 -11.33
N PRO A 29 -5.85 -3.20 -12.18
CA PRO A 29 -6.87 -3.44 -13.20
C PRO A 29 -6.21 -4.07 -14.43
N ASN A 30 -5.85 -5.35 -14.30
CA ASN A 30 -5.13 -6.12 -15.31
C ASN A 30 -5.84 -7.46 -15.52
N GLU A 31 -6.13 -7.81 -16.77
CA GLU A 31 -6.88 -9.02 -17.13
C GLU A 31 -6.22 -10.33 -16.67
N GLU A 32 -4.89 -10.37 -16.68
CA GLU A 32 -4.10 -11.51 -16.23
C GLU A 32 -4.27 -11.72 -14.73
N MET A 33 -4.27 -10.63 -13.95
CA MET A 33 -4.52 -10.66 -12.50
C MET A 33 -5.93 -11.15 -12.19
N VAL A 34 -6.93 -10.71 -12.95
CA VAL A 34 -8.31 -11.22 -12.81
C VAL A 34 -8.36 -12.71 -13.14
N THR A 35 -7.71 -13.14 -14.23
CA THR A 35 -7.65 -14.55 -14.63
C THR A 35 -7.01 -15.42 -13.56
N TYR A 36 -5.95 -14.93 -12.92
CA TYR A 36 -5.30 -15.60 -11.79
C TYR A 36 -6.24 -15.69 -10.60
N GLY A 37 -6.89 -14.57 -10.24
CA GLY A 37 -7.82 -14.55 -9.11
C GLY A 37 -8.98 -15.54 -9.27
N VAL A 38 -9.62 -15.59 -10.44
CA VAL A 38 -10.73 -16.53 -10.71
C VAL A 38 -10.28 -17.98 -10.59
N LYS A 39 -9.08 -18.30 -11.06
CA LYS A 39 -8.52 -19.66 -10.96
C LYS A 39 -8.12 -20.02 -9.52
N MET A 40 -7.92 -19.02 -8.66
CA MET A 40 -7.48 -19.19 -7.28
C MET A 40 -8.62 -19.39 -6.29
N LEU A 41 -9.84 -19.01 -6.62
CA LEU A 41 -10.98 -19.16 -5.73
C LEU A 41 -11.18 -20.62 -5.30
N ALA A 42 -11.54 -20.80 -4.04
CA ALA A 42 -12.10 -22.03 -3.51
C ALA A 42 -13.58 -22.18 -3.90
N PHE A 43 -14.18 -23.31 -3.56
CA PHE A 43 -15.64 -23.43 -3.52
C PHE A 43 -16.20 -22.37 -2.56
N ASP A 44 -17.25 -21.67 -2.98
CA ASP A 44 -17.88 -20.55 -2.27
C ASP A 44 -17.01 -19.28 -2.13
N GLY A 45 -15.87 -19.21 -2.83
CA GLY A 45 -14.94 -18.09 -2.70
C GLY A 45 -15.41 -16.79 -3.36
N CYS A 46 -14.92 -15.65 -2.87
CA CYS A 46 -15.22 -14.31 -3.35
C CYS A 46 -14.01 -13.62 -3.99
N LEU A 47 -14.18 -13.13 -5.23
CA LEU A 47 -13.24 -12.22 -5.86
C LEU A 47 -13.66 -10.78 -5.61
N ASN A 48 -12.84 -10.06 -4.86
CA ASN A 48 -12.99 -8.64 -4.56
C ASN A 48 -12.15 -7.82 -5.54
N PHE A 49 -12.79 -6.98 -6.35
CA PHE A 49 -12.13 -6.11 -7.31
C PHE A 49 -12.13 -4.67 -6.79
N PHE A 50 -10.96 -4.18 -6.36
CA PHE A 50 -10.76 -2.84 -5.79
C PHE A 50 -10.00 -1.89 -6.74
N SER A 51 -9.42 -2.42 -7.82
CA SER A 51 -8.41 -1.77 -8.64
C SER A 51 -8.79 -0.46 -9.35
N GLY A 52 -10.09 -0.13 -9.48
CA GLY A 52 -10.56 1.11 -10.11
C GLY A 52 -10.00 1.38 -11.52
N PRO A 53 -10.41 0.62 -12.56
CA PRO A 53 -9.90 0.78 -13.93
C PRO A 53 -10.22 2.17 -14.49
N ALA A 54 -9.23 2.80 -15.12
CA ALA A 54 -9.42 4.08 -15.82
C ALA A 54 -10.08 3.90 -17.19
N ASP A 55 -9.87 2.74 -17.82
CA ASP A 55 -10.51 2.35 -19.07
C ASP A 55 -11.94 1.86 -18.81
N GLN A 56 -12.92 2.53 -19.41
CA GLN A 56 -14.34 2.20 -19.26
C GLN A 56 -14.72 0.89 -19.96
N GLU A 57 -13.90 0.42 -20.90
CA GLU A 57 -14.10 -0.83 -21.63
C GLU A 57 -13.30 -2.00 -21.01
N PHE A 58 -12.61 -1.78 -19.89
CA PHE A 58 -11.87 -2.83 -19.20
C PHE A 58 -12.81 -4.00 -18.87
N SER A 59 -12.48 -5.17 -19.40
CA SER A 59 -13.26 -6.39 -19.21
C SER A 59 -12.33 -7.58 -19.06
N SER A 60 -12.82 -8.65 -18.41
CA SER A 60 -12.09 -9.90 -18.30
C SER A 60 -13.05 -11.07 -18.32
N ARG A 61 -12.56 -12.25 -18.73
CA ARG A 61 -13.39 -13.44 -18.90
C ARG A 61 -13.79 -14.02 -17.54
N VAL A 62 -15.09 -14.16 -17.32
CA VAL A 62 -15.66 -14.80 -16.13
C VAL A 62 -16.15 -16.21 -16.47
N ASN A 63 -15.85 -17.18 -15.60
CA ASN A 63 -16.33 -18.56 -15.75
C ASN A 63 -17.66 -18.77 -15.02
N PHE A 64 -18.77 -18.73 -15.76
CA PHE A 64 -20.12 -18.90 -15.21
C PHE A 64 -20.40 -20.31 -14.68
N TYR A 65 -19.62 -21.32 -15.09
CA TYR A 65 -19.70 -22.64 -14.45
C TYR A 65 -19.29 -22.54 -12.98
N ASN A 66 -18.22 -21.80 -12.67
CA ASN A 66 -17.75 -21.64 -11.29
C ASN A 66 -18.72 -20.79 -10.46
N ILE A 67 -19.34 -19.77 -11.07
CA ILE A 67 -20.40 -19.00 -10.41
C ILE A 67 -21.54 -19.93 -9.97
N HIS A 68 -21.98 -20.81 -10.86
CA HIS A 68 -23.15 -21.63 -10.59
C HIS A 68 -22.86 -22.87 -9.74
N TYR A 69 -21.83 -23.64 -10.10
CA TYR A 69 -21.56 -24.94 -9.50
C TYR A 69 -20.50 -24.91 -8.39
N ASN A 70 -19.61 -23.91 -8.40
CA ASN A 70 -18.64 -23.70 -7.34
C ASN A 70 -19.00 -22.53 -6.42
N SER A 71 -20.21 -21.96 -6.58
CA SER A 71 -20.71 -20.83 -5.78
C SER A 71 -19.75 -19.65 -5.69
N THR A 72 -18.95 -19.37 -6.72
CA THR A 72 -17.99 -18.26 -6.64
C THR A 72 -18.69 -16.90 -6.78
N HIS A 73 -18.29 -15.93 -5.97
CA HIS A 73 -18.83 -14.58 -5.92
C HIS A 73 -17.85 -13.56 -6.54
N PHE A 74 -18.40 -12.49 -7.12
CA PHE A 74 -17.63 -11.38 -7.67
C PHE A 74 -18.21 -10.08 -7.13
N VAL A 75 -17.38 -9.27 -6.49
CA VAL A 75 -17.80 -8.00 -5.88
C VAL A 75 -16.84 -6.89 -6.31
N GLY A 76 -17.40 -5.79 -6.78
CA GLY A 76 -16.67 -4.53 -6.94
C GLY A 76 -16.74 -3.74 -5.64
N THR A 77 -15.60 -3.26 -5.14
CA THR A 77 -15.54 -2.41 -3.94
C THR A 77 -14.94 -1.07 -4.29
N SER A 78 -15.50 0.00 -3.71
CA SER A 78 -14.99 1.36 -3.90
C SER A 78 -14.99 2.09 -2.56
N GLY A 79 -13.80 2.43 -2.07
CA GLY A 79 -13.62 3.19 -0.84
C GLY A 79 -14.19 2.48 0.40
N GLY A 80 -14.46 3.28 1.43
CA GLY A 80 -15.13 2.85 2.65
C GLY A 80 -16.07 3.95 3.13
N ASN A 81 -17.04 3.57 3.97
CA ASN A 81 -17.95 4.49 4.63
C ASN A 81 -17.35 5.00 5.96
N THR A 82 -18.08 5.88 6.65
CA THR A 82 -17.63 6.45 7.94
C THR A 82 -17.36 5.38 9.01
N GLU A 83 -18.11 4.29 9.00
CA GLU A 83 -17.93 3.19 9.96
C GLU A 83 -16.64 2.42 9.67
N ASP A 84 -16.32 2.17 8.41
CA ASP A 84 -15.04 1.54 8.01
C ASP A 84 -13.84 2.37 8.49
N MET A 85 -13.96 3.70 8.43
CA MET A 85 -12.92 4.61 8.93
C MET A 85 -12.76 4.54 10.45
N LYS A 86 -13.86 4.47 11.21
CA LYS A 86 -13.79 4.31 12.67
C LYS A 86 -13.14 2.99 13.05
N GLN A 87 -13.56 1.89 12.43
CA GLN A 87 -12.98 0.56 12.66
C GLN A 87 -11.48 0.54 12.32
N SER A 88 -11.09 1.21 11.23
CA SER A 88 -9.68 1.35 10.87
C SER A 88 -8.88 2.10 11.93
N ILE A 89 -9.44 3.16 12.51
CA ILE A 89 -8.81 3.91 13.62
C ILE A 89 -8.71 3.02 14.86
N GLU A 90 -9.77 2.31 15.24
CA GLU A 90 -9.77 1.39 16.38
C GLU A 90 -8.69 0.29 16.25
N LEU A 91 -8.50 -0.26 15.04
CA LEU A 91 -7.45 -1.24 14.75
C LEU A 91 -6.04 -0.66 14.91
N ILE A 92 -5.85 0.62 14.58
CA ILE A 92 -4.58 1.33 14.76
C ILE A 92 -4.35 1.64 16.25
N GLU A 93 -5.35 2.17 16.95
CA GLU A 93 -5.28 2.52 18.37
C GLU A 93 -5.06 1.29 19.26
N SER A 94 -5.71 0.18 18.93
CA SER A 94 -5.50 -1.12 19.60
C SER A 94 -4.16 -1.79 19.24
N LYS A 95 -3.36 -1.19 18.35
CA LYS A 95 -2.09 -1.71 17.84
C LYS A 95 -2.21 -3.03 17.06
N THR A 96 -3.42 -3.40 16.65
CA THR A 96 -3.68 -4.56 15.78
C THR A 96 -3.08 -4.33 14.40
N VAL A 97 -3.19 -3.09 13.89
CA VAL A 97 -2.60 -2.67 12.61
C VAL A 97 -1.58 -1.56 12.87
N ASN A 98 -0.34 -1.76 12.40
CA ASN A 98 0.70 -0.73 12.44
C ASN A 98 0.90 -0.10 11.05
N VAL A 99 0.29 1.07 10.85
CA VAL A 99 0.35 1.83 9.58
C VAL A 99 1.66 2.59 9.37
N ALA A 100 2.50 2.78 10.40
CA ALA A 100 3.80 3.45 10.21
C ALA A 100 4.70 2.68 9.22
N LYS A 101 4.48 1.38 9.06
CA LYS A 101 5.21 0.49 8.14
C LYS A 101 5.04 0.82 6.66
N ILE A 102 3.98 1.53 6.28
CA ILE A 102 3.74 1.88 4.86
C ILE A 102 4.28 3.26 4.50
N ALA A 103 4.60 4.11 5.49
CA ALA A 103 5.21 5.42 5.30
C ALA A 103 6.70 5.26 4.96
N THR A 104 7.02 5.36 3.68
CA THR A 104 8.39 5.14 3.19
C THR A 104 9.13 6.44 2.95
N HIS A 105 8.43 7.53 2.64
CA HIS A 105 9.07 8.82 2.40
C HIS A 105 8.29 9.95 3.06
N ILE A 106 9.02 11.01 3.38
CA ILE A 106 8.49 12.30 3.78
C ILE A 106 8.99 13.40 2.85
N LEU A 107 8.20 14.46 2.70
CA LEU A 107 8.56 15.64 1.92
C LEU A 107 7.78 16.87 2.37
N GLY A 108 8.28 18.04 2.00
CA GLY A 108 7.60 19.31 2.12
C GLY A 108 6.67 19.59 0.93
N LEU A 109 5.80 20.59 1.07
CA LEU A 109 4.92 21.01 -0.03
C LEU A 109 5.70 21.52 -1.24
N ASP A 110 6.89 22.09 -1.01
CA ASP A 110 7.78 22.61 -2.04
C ASP A 110 8.28 21.54 -3.02
N HIS A 111 8.26 20.26 -2.61
CA HIS A 111 8.64 19.13 -3.46
C HIS A 111 7.44 18.31 -3.97
N ALA A 112 6.20 18.65 -3.58
CA ALA A 112 5.02 17.84 -3.89
C ALA A 112 4.74 17.74 -5.41
N VAL A 113 4.89 18.84 -6.16
CA VAL A 113 4.63 18.89 -7.60
C VAL A 113 5.61 17.99 -8.37
N GLU A 114 6.91 18.18 -8.14
CA GLU A 114 7.94 17.41 -8.85
C GLU A 114 7.91 15.93 -8.43
N THR A 115 7.67 15.63 -7.15
CA THR A 115 7.45 14.25 -6.69
C THR A 115 6.26 13.61 -7.38
N THR A 116 5.14 14.34 -7.54
CA THR A 116 3.93 13.83 -8.20
C THR A 116 4.19 13.47 -9.66
N LYS A 117 4.92 14.33 -10.39
CA LYS A 117 5.30 14.08 -11.78
C LYS A 117 6.20 12.84 -11.93
N ALA A 118 7.09 12.62 -10.97
CA ALA A 118 8.04 11.50 -10.98
C ALA A 118 7.47 10.19 -10.39
N LEU A 119 6.24 10.18 -9.85
CA LEU A 119 5.66 9.00 -9.16
C LEU A 119 5.82 7.66 -9.89
N PRO A 120 5.67 7.55 -11.23
CA PRO A 120 5.82 6.27 -11.93
C PRO A 120 7.23 5.66 -11.81
N GLU A 121 8.25 6.47 -11.58
CA GLU A 121 9.66 6.08 -11.51
C GLU A 121 10.16 5.92 -10.06
N LEU A 122 9.42 6.48 -9.09
CA LEU A 122 9.81 6.48 -7.68
C LEU A 122 9.38 5.20 -6.98
N GLU A 123 10.32 4.57 -6.27
CA GLU A 123 10.04 3.42 -5.42
C GLU A 123 9.32 3.79 -4.11
N GLY A 124 8.92 2.77 -3.34
CA GLY A 124 8.29 2.91 -2.03
C GLY A 124 6.78 3.15 -2.05
N SER A 125 6.12 2.81 -0.94
CA SER A 125 4.66 2.78 -0.83
C SER A 125 4.01 4.15 -0.60
N LYS A 126 4.07 4.70 0.62
CA LYS A 126 3.39 5.95 0.99
C LYS A 126 4.39 7.08 1.17
N LYS A 127 4.13 8.20 0.49
CA LYS A 127 4.89 9.45 0.59
C LYS A 127 4.04 10.48 1.33
N ILE A 128 4.51 11.02 2.46
CA ILE A 128 3.78 11.94 3.33
C ILE A 128 4.24 13.38 3.08
N VAL A 129 3.33 14.22 2.58
CA VAL A 129 3.59 15.64 2.34
C VAL A 129 3.21 16.46 3.57
N TYR A 130 4.17 17.18 4.15
CA TYR A 130 3.94 18.17 5.19
C TYR A 130 3.71 19.54 4.55
N THR A 131 2.47 20.00 4.59
CA THR A 131 2.00 21.18 3.84
C THR A 131 2.66 22.50 4.22
N HIS A 132 3.22 22.58 5.43
CA HIS A 132 3.83 23.79 5.98
C HIS A 132 5.36 23.75 5.99
N LYS A 133 5.97 22.69 5.44
CA LYS A 133 7.41 22.44 5.57
C LYS A 133 8.10 22.46 4.22
N LYS A 134 9.34 22.95 4.22
CA LYS A 134 10.27 22.95 3.11
C LYS A 134 11.25 21.81 3.29
N PHE A 135 11.04 20.71 2.59
CA PHE A 135 11.82 19.49 2.82
C PHE A 135 11.91 18.62 1.56
N PRO A 136 13.11 18.18 1.15
CA PRO A 136 13.26 17.33 -0.02
C PRO A 136 12.62 15.97 0.21
N LEU A 137 12.21 15.31 -0.89
CA LEU A 137 11.76 13.92 -0.85
C LEU A 137 12.87 13.04 -0.26
N THR A 138 12.59 12.47 0.91
CA THR A 138 13.56 11.67 1.66
C THR A 138 12.94 10.36 2.12
N GLU A 139 13.66 9.26 1.91
CA GLU A 139 13.31 7.95 2.49
C GLU A 139 13.51 7.98 4.00
N VAL A 140 12.52 7.49 4.74
CA VAL A 140 12.47 7.56 6.21
C VAL A 140 13.70 6.92 6.86
N ASP A 141 14.21 5.81 6.31
CA ASP A 141 15.34 5.07 6.87
C ASP A 141 16.71 5.52 6.35
N LYS A 142 16.76 6.49 5.41
CA LYS A 142 17.98 6.99 4.75
C LYS A 142 18.33 8.44 5.09
N PHE A 143 17.96 8.93 6.28
CA PHE A 143 18.53 10.19 6.78
C PHE A 143 20.05 10.05 6.98
N ASP A 144 20.79 11.09 6.59
CA ASP A 144 22.25 11.10 6.63
C ASP A 144 22.76 11.41 8.05
N GLU A 145 23.44 10.45 8.66
CA GLU A 145 24.09 10.59 9.96
C GLU A 145 25.25 11.60 9.95
N ASN A 146 25.84 11.85 8.78
CA ASN A 146 26.95 12.78 8.57
C ASN A 146 26.49 14.14 8.05
N SER A 147 25.18 14.40 8.01
CA SER A 147 24.65 15.70 7.60
C SER A 147 25.23 16.81 8.47
N ASP A 148 25.57 17.97 7.88
CA ASP A 148 25.97 19.15 8.63
C ASP A 148 24.84 19.72 9.51
N ASP A 149 23.59 19.39 9.17
CA ASP A 149 22.39 19.83 9.89
C ASP A 149 22.11 18.94 11.12
N GLU A 150 22.17 19.54 12.31
CA GLU A 150 21.89 18.85 13.59
C GLU A 150 20.47 18.27 13.63
N TYR A 151 19.50 18.94 13.00
CA TYR A 151 18.13 18.46 12.94
C TYR A 151 18.02 17.14 12.16
N ILE A 152 18.78 16.97 11.06
CA ILE A 152 18.78 15.73 10.28
C ILE A 152 19.40 14.58 11.07
N ARG A 153 20.52 14.84 11.77
CA ARG A 153 21.20 13.83 12.60
C ARG A 153 20.31 13.36 13.76
N GLU A 154 19.63 14.28 14.43
CA GLU A 154 18.71 13.91 15.52
C GLU A 154 17.47 13.17 14.99
N LEU A 155 16.91 13.59 13.85
CA LEU A 155 15.81 12.89 13.22
C LEU A 155 16.19 11.44 12.84
N LYS A 156 17.41 11.23 12.34
CA LYS A 156 17.96 9.89 12.08
C LYS A 156 18.00 9.04 13.35
N SER A 157 18.58 9.56 14.44
CA SER A 157 18.62 8.88 15.75
C SER A 157 17.22 8.49 16.25
N ILE A 158 16.24 9.40 16.13
CA ILE A 158 14.84 9.13 16.49
C ILE A 158 14.25 7.99 15.64
N VAL A 159 14.48 8.00 14.33
CA VAL A 159 13.94 6.97 13.44
C VAL A 159 14.57 5.60 13.73
N GLU A 160 15.88 5.54 13.97
CA GLU A 160 16.59 4.29 14.28
C GLU A 160 16.09 3.63 15.57
N ARG A 161 15.96 4.40 16.65
CA ARG A 161 15.44 3.86 17.93
C ARG A 161 13.97 3.44 17.86
N ASN A 162 13.24 3.89 16.84
CA ASN A 162 11.86 3.50 16.56
C ASN A 162 11.74 2.44 15.46
N GLY A 163 12.82 1.71 15.16
CA GLY A 163 12.81 0.57 14.24
C GLY A 163 12.78 0.96 12.77
N ASN A 164 13.39 2.10 12.42
CA ASN A 164 13.43 2.66 11.07
C ASN A 164 12.04 3.00 10.51
N LEU A 165 11.09 3.35 11.38
CA LEU A 165 9.73 3.72 11.02
C LEU A 165 9.46 5.19 11.32
N TRP A 166 8.55 5.77 10.55
CA TRP A 166 8.06 7.13 10.81
C TRP A 166 7.14 7.14 12.03
N SER A 167 7.72 7.36 13.20
CA SER A 167 7.03 7.31 14.49
C SER A 167 6.39 8.65 14.85
N ALA A 168 5.48 8.64 15.82
CA ALA A 168 4.89 9.87 16.36
C ALA A 168 5.94 10.81 16.98
N GLU A 169 7.06 10.26 17.46
CA GLU A 169 8.19 11.06 17.95
C GLU A 169 8.95 11.73 16.80
N ALA A 170 9.24 10.99 15.73
CA ALA A 170 9.88 11.52 14.53
C ALA A 170 9.03 12.63 13.91
N GLU A 171 7.72 12.41 13.77
CA GLU A 171 6.79 13.40 13.23
C GLU A 171 6.74 14.68 14.08
N ARG A 172 6.63 14.57 15.40
CA ARG A 172 6.61 15.75 16.28
C ARG A 172 7.91 16.54 16.17
N TYR A 173 9.05 15.86 16.20
CA TYR A 173 10.36 16.49 16.06
C TYR A 173 10.50 17.17 14.69
N PHE A 174 10.09 16.50 13.61
CA PHE A 174 10.05 17.06 12.26
C PHE A 174 9.20 18.32 12.18
N ILE A 175 7.96 18.29 12.68
CA ILE A 175 7.05 19.44 12.64
C ILE A 175 7.63 20.63 13.42
N GLN A 176 8.35 20.40 14.52
CA GLN A 176 8.92 21.48 15.33
C GLN A 176 10.19 22.09 14.73
N ASN A 177 11.00 21.32 14.01
CA ASN A 177 12.37 21.72 13.63
C ASN A 177 12.57 21.88 12.13
N ALA A 178 11.76 21.24 11.28
CA ALA A 178 11.90 21.36 9.84
C ALA A 178 11.61 22.79 9.37
N PRO A 179 12.39 23.33 8.40
CA PRO A 179 12.17 24.65 7.83
C PRO A 179 10.74 24.84 7.32
N GLU A 180 10.18 26.02 7.53
CA GLU A 180 8.85 26.39 7.03
C GLU A 180 8.92 26.93 5.59
N ILE A 181 7.77 26.94 4.91
CA ILE A 181 7.58 27.60 3.60
C ILE A 181 7.03 29.01 3.82
#